data_AF-A0A2V3IVL1-F1
#
_entry.id   AF-A0A2V3IVL1-F1
#
_cell.length_a   1.000
_cell.length_b   1.000
_cell.length_c   1.000
_cell.angle_alpha   90.00
_cell.angle_beta   90.00
_cell.angle_gamma   90.00
#
_symmetry.space_group_name_H-M   'P 1'
#
loop_
_entity.id
_entity.type
_entity.pdbx_description
1 polymer ?
#
loop_
_entity_poly.entity_id
_entity_poly.type
_entity_poly.pdbx_seq_one_letter_code
_entity_poly.pdbx_strand_id
1 'polypeptide(L)'
;MRRVAPAVFAALFFTLACADILWDKCVGEADFPDIKEGNYFNLCIKEHEFKDEKWAWTLTKTNVIDTVFDGCFFENTRQKTSNFTEASWQNVMFKDCRFSSFTDLPMVFDHTVLTNVQFVGCTFHSSTDIVFREFEFNNVSFTDCDFQGDTNFTLGQINEISILNSRFKRSESATTPSGNDAFRLHQLNLRNMLIKDSEFINPVRFEGVSAADVSINDTSISKMYCHSLEESTQFQSQPQIKHFSNFNDTAFAGVDFNDKLLCDQTSWRGMFMVNVTFWDDASFAKSDVLDLYWDGVRMKSRDGAQSELDFSDSSITRRVLANTTIEGISNFRKTIFETVRVQNLDAGTKPIFNDAEFRQEYIDGVCCTKACKSLKCKCNITDVSGVCPIGKSDVNTSAIDTCFPASAAVRRHDGAVLTMEQLAVAERIAVGAGQHSDLFFFGHRAPHAVSEFVSIRHGASDKPLRISPQHYLYVNGKLGTAKTVRVGDRLRGADGVDNVLVTAVDREAHRGLYAPTSMHGDLLVDDIVVSSYTSALPPHLAHKLLHPLRLLYRYAPTSLVKRFTLFHEQSWEGVARMLRLPRGGDVIED
;
A
#
# COMPACT_ATOMS: atom_id res chain seq x y z
N MET A 1 -40.54 54.02 -49.03
CA MET A 1 -39.30 54.83 -48.82
C MET A 1 -39.60 55.96 -47.84
N ARG A 2 -38.71 56.14 -46.84
CA ARG A 2 -38.49 57.33 -45.97
C ARG A 2 -39.59 57.61 -44.91
N ARG A 3 -39.31 57.45 -43.59
CA ARG A 3 -38.55 58.32 -42.63
C ARG A 3 -39.29 59.67 -42.39
N VAL A 4 -39.59 60.19 -41.19
CA VAL A 4 -38.79 60.43 -39.95
C VAL A 4 -39.70 60.80 -38.73
N ALA A 5 -39.38 60.23 -37.54
CA ALA A 5 -39.38 60.69 -36.09
C ALA A 5 -40.51 61.56 -35.46
N PRO A 6 -40.56 61.80 -34.11
CA PRO A 6 -39.81 61.24 -32.96
C PRO A 6 -40.69 60.83 -31.72
N ALA A 7 -40.14 60.08 -30.76
CA ALA A 7 -40.59 60.14 -29.35
C ALA A 7 -39.50 59.71 -28.35
N VAL A 8 -39.48 60.44 -27.23
CA VAL A 8 -38.49 60.60 -26.17
C VAL A 8 -38.75 59.65 -24.97
N PHE A 9 -37.66 59.12 -24.39
CA PHE A 9 -37.42 58.63 -23.01
C PHE A 9 -38.29 57.52 -22.36
N ALA A 10 -37.66 56.39 -22.03
CA ALA A 10 -37.19 56.05 -20.66
C ALA A 10 -36.89 54.54 -20.54
N ALA A 11 -35.62 54.15 -20.41
CA ALA A 11 -35.24 52.85 -19.85
C ALA A 11 -33.82 52.95 -19.25
N LEU A 12 -33.69 52.36 -18.06
CA LEU A 12 -32.62 52.50 -17.11
C LEU A 12 -31.27 51.92 -17.59
N PHE A 13 -30.21 52.56 -17.11
CA PHE A 13 -28.89 52.00 -16.77
C PHE A 13 -28.80 50.47 -16.73
N PHE A 14 -28.11 49.86 -17.71
CA PHE A 14 -27.18 48.72 -17.58
C PHE A 14 -26.74 48.26 -18.98
N THR A 15 -26.03 49.10 -19.73
CA THR A 15 -25.34 48.68 -20.96
C THR A 15 -24.09 49.54 -21.13
N LEU A 16 -22.97 49.10 -20.56
CA LEU A 16 -21.65 49.59 -20.97
C LEU A 16 -20.73 48.38 -21.16
N ALA A 17 -20.61 48.03 -22.44
CA ALA A 17 -19.51 47.34 -23.10
C ALA A 17 -19.08 45.96 -22.57
N CYS A 18 -19.71 44.89 -23.08
CA CYS A 18 -18.94 43.74 -23.54
C CYS A 18 -17.97 44.27 -24.61
N ALA A 19 -16.72 44.52 -24.23
CA ALA A 19 -15.63 44.64 -25.19
C ALA A 19 -15.16 43.23 -25.53
N ASP A 20 -15.20 42.89 -26.82
CA ASP A 20 -14.51 41.73 -27.38
C ASP A 20 -13.00 41.90 -27.09
N ILE A 21 -12.51 41.26 -26.04
CA ILE A 21 -11.07 41.10 -25.80
C ILE A 21 -10.66 39.81 -26.52
N LEU A 22 -10.00 39.99 -27.66
CA LEU A 22 -9.24 38.95 -28.36
C LEU A 22 -8.29 38.25 -27.38
N TRP A 23 -8.08 36.95 -27.58
CA TRP A 23 -7.16 36.06 -26.86
C TRP A 23 -5.68 36.52 -26.81
N ASP A 24 -5.38 37.71 -27.33
CA ASP A 24 -4.05 38.12 -27.79
C ASP A 24 -3.37 39.12 -26.84
N LYS A 25 -4.03 39.54 -25.76
CA LYS A 25 -3.44 40.43 -24.74
C LYS A 25 -3.67 39.88 -23.35
N CYS A 26 -2.69 39.12 -22.86
CA CYS A 26 -2.63 38.80 -21.43
C CYS A 26 -2.37 40.06 -20.62
N VAL A 27 -3.11 40.19 -19.52
CA VAL A 27 -3.17 41.38 -18.68
C VAL A 27 -2.31 41.09 -17.46
N GLY A 28 -1.21 41.84 -17.28
CA GLY A 28 -0.25 41.61 -16.19
C GLY A 28 -0.65 42.31 -14.89
N GLU A 29 0.11 42.09 -13.81
CA GLU A 29 -0.11 42.72 -12.49
C GLU A 29 -0.28 44.26 -12.56
N ALA A 30 0.44 44.92 -13.48
CA ALA A 30 0.38 46.37 -13.67
C ALA A 30 -0.99 46.90 -14.16
N ASP A 31 -1.84 46.02 -14.71
CA ASP A 31 -3.10 46.39 -15.33
C ASP A 31 -4.33 46.12 -14.42
N PHE A 32 -4.18 45.36 -13.33
CA PHE A 32 -5.24 45.03 -12.36
C PHE A 32 -4.70 44.84 -10.92
N PRO A 33 -4.56 45.91 -10.12
CA PRO A 33 -4.03 45.80 -8.75
C PRO A 33 -5.01 45.24 -7.70
N ASP A 34 -6.25 44.88 -8.07
CA ASP A 34 -7.32 44.54 -7.11
C ASP A 34 -8.22 43.38 -7.59
N ILE A 35 -7.66 42.21 -7.95
CA ILE A 35 -8.48 41.00 -8.16
C ILE A 35 -8.96 40.50 -6.78
N LYS A 36 -10.27 40.63 -6.52
CA LYS A 36 -10.94 40.29 -5.25
C LYS A 36 -12.16 39.39 -5.51
N GLU A 37 -13.00 39.20 -4.50
CA GLU A 37 -14.29 38.51 -4.63
C GLU A 37 -15.12 39.04 -5.83
N GLY A 38 -15.53 38.15 -6.73
CA GLY A 38 -16.29 38.57 -7.92
C GLY A 38 -16.42 37.53 -9.03
N ASN A 39 -17.11 37.95 -10.10
CA ASN A 39 -17.28 37.15 -11.32
C ASN A 39 -16.42 37.74 -12.45
N TYR A 40 -15.53 36.93 -12.99
CA TYR A 40 -14.60 37.28 -14.06
C TYR A 40 -14.89 36.43 -15.29
N PHE A 41 -14.88 37.08 -16.46
CA PHE A 41 -15.17 36.45 -17.74
C PHE A 41 -14.13 36.88 -18.77
N ASN A 42 -13.59 35.91 -19.52
CA ASN A 42 -12.63 36.15 -20.60
C ASN A 42 -11.40 36.96 -20.15
N LEU A 43 -10.79 36.50 -19.05
CA LEU A 43 -9.63 37.14 -18.42
C LEU A 43 -8.35 36.33 -18.72
N CYS A 44 -7.21 36.99 -18.81
CA CYS A 44 -5.91 36.33 -18.71
C CYS A 44 -5.16 36.96 -17.54
N ILE A 45 -4.90 36.19 -16.49
CA ILE A 45 -4.10 36.57 -15.32
C ILE A 45 -2.69 36.03 -15.56
N LYS A 46 -1.67 36.88 -15.47
CA LYS A 46 -0.28 36.49 -15.71
C LYS A 46 0.67 37.10 -14.69
N GLU A 47 1.67 36.34 -14.25
CA GLU A 47 2.78 36.82 -13.41
C GLU A 47 2.27 37.50 -12.12
N HIS A 48 1.22 36.96 -11.51
CA HIS A 48 0.60 37.55 -10.32
C HIS A 48 0.79 36.65 -9.09
N GLU A 49 0.76 37.26 -7.91
CA GLU A 49 0.91 36.55 -6.64
C GLU A 49 -0.27 36.87 -5.71
N PHE A 50 -1.06 35.85 -5.38
CA PHE A 50 -2.10 35.92 -4.36
C PHE A 50 -1.56 35.40 -3.03
N LYS A 51 -1.62 36.21 -1.97
CA LYS A 51 -1.13 35.87 -0.63
C LYS A 51 -2.22 35.95 0.42
N ASP A 52 -2.36 34.88 1.21
CA ASP A 52 -3.28 34.78 2.35
C ASP A 52 -4.74 35.15 2.02
N GLU A 53 -5.13 34.96 0.76
CA GLU A 53 -6.42 35.40 0.26
C GLU A 53 -7.56 34.50 0.75
N LYS A 54 -8.70 35.12 1.12
CA LYS A 54 -9.88 34.43 1.67
C LYS A 54 -11.17 34.97 1.10
N TRP A 55 -11.47 34.60 -0.14
CA TRP A 55 -12.70 35.02 -0.82
C TRP A 55 -13.13 34.03 -1.90
N ALA A 56 -14.42 34.11 -2.24
CA ALA A 56 -15.01 33.32 -3.32
C ALA A 56 -14.85 34.02 -4.67
N TRP A 57 -14.81 33.26 -5.75
CA TRP A 57 -14.74 33.82 -7.09
C TRP A 57 -15.39 32.93 -8.12
N THR A 58 -15.79 33.54 -9.24
CA THR A 58 -16.17 32.81 -10.45
C THR A 58 -15.24 33.20 -11.59
N LEU A 59 -14.44 32.29 -12.11
CA LEU A 59 -13.69 32.48 -13.35
C LEU A 59 -14.40 31.74 -14.48
N THR A 60 -14.62 32.42 -15.60
CA THR A 60 -15.17 31.84 -16.82
C THR A 60 -14.29 32.19 -18.01
N LYS A 61 -13.89 31.21 -18.83
CA LYS A 61 -12.97 31.41 -19.96
C LYS A 61 -11.70 32.18 -19.54
N THR A 62 -11.08 31.77 -18.44
CA THR A 62 -9.93 32.47 -17.87
C THR A 62 -8.66 31.65 -18.02
N ASN A 63 -7.58 32.28 -18.51
CA ASN A 63 -6.25 31.68 -18.49
C ASN A 63 -5.48 32.25 -17.30
N VAL A 64 -4.90 31.38 -16.49
CA VAL A 64 -4.03 31.76 -15.38
C VAL A 64 -2.64 31.21 -15.69
N ILE A 65 -1.69 32.12 -15.91
CA ILE A 65 -0.36 31.79 -16.42
C ILE A 65 0.67 32.29 -15.42
N ASP A 66 1.66 31.47 -15.04
CA ASP A 66 2.77 31.88 -14.18
C ASP A 66 2.30 32.66 -12.94
N THR A 67 1.30 32.10 -12.24
CA THR A 67 0.63 32.76 -11.12
C THR A 67 0.84 31.93 -9.86
N VAL A 68 1.18 32.60 -8.76
CA VAL A 68 1.46 31.98 -7.47
C VAL A 68 0.28 32.23 -6.52
N PHE A 69 -0.14 31.18 -5.82
CA PHE A 69 -1.11 31.26 -4.74
C PHE A 69 -0.47 30.71 -3.46
N ASP A 70 -0.26 31.55 -2.45
CA ASP A 70 0.38 31.16 -1.19
C ASP A 70 -0.50 31.47 0.02
N GLY A 71 -0.79 30.47 0.84
CA GLY A 71 -1.59 30.62 2.07
C GLY A 71 -3.09 30.87 1.85
N CYS A 72 -3.59 30.67 0.62
CA CYS A 72 -4.96 31.01 0.25
C CYS A 72 -5.99 29.99 0.74
N PHE A 73 -7.18 30.48 1.09
CA PHE A 73 -8.36 29.66 1.39
C PHE A 73 -9.53 30.10 0.51
N PHE A 74 -9.92 29.22 -0.41
CA PHE A 74 -10.94 29.46 -1.42
C PHE A 74 -12.18 28.61 -1.12
N GLU A 75 -13.25 29.25 -0.67
CA GLU A 75 -14.53 28.58 -0.39
C GLU A 75 -15.58 28.97 -1.43
N ASN A 76 -16.39 28.01 -1.88
CA ASN A 76 -17.49 28.23 -2.85
C ASN A 76 -17.05 28.81 -4.20
N THR A 77 -15.79 28.61 -4.60
CA THR A 77 -15.29 29.12 -5.89
C THR A 77 -15.82 28.32 -7.07
N ARG A 78 -15.98 28.99 -8.21
CA ARG A 78 -16.49 28.41 -9.45
C ARG A 78 -15.54 28.69 -10.61
N GLN A 79 -15.25 27.66 -11.37
CA GLN A 79 -14.42 27.71 -12.56
C GLN A 79 -15.18 27.10 -13.72
N LYS A 80 -15.19 27.81 -14.86
CA LYS A 80 -15.79 27.31 -16.09
C LYS A 80 -14.87 27.55 -17.28
N THR A 81 -14.28 26.47 -17.79
CA THR A 81 -13.25 26.47 -18.85
C THR A 81 -12.17 27.48 -18.50
N SER A 82 -11.46 27.20 -17.41
CA SER A 82 -10.28 27.98 -17.04
C SER A 82 -9.08 27.05 -17.05
N ASN A 83 -8.00 27.53 -17.65
CA ASN A 83 -6.76 26.78 -17.80
C ASN A 83 -5.70 27.39 -16.90
N PHE A 84 -4.87 26.52 -16.34
CA PHE A 84 -3.75 26.91 -15.50
C PHE A 84 -2.46 26.42 -16.16
N THR A 85 -1.54 27.34 -16.42
CA THR A 85 -0.26 27.04 -17.06
C THR A 85 0.85 27.63 -16.22
N GLU A 86 1.84 26.85 -15.82
CA GLU A 86 2.95 27.31 -14.96
C GLU A 86 2.48 27.89 -13.61
N ALA A 87 1.24 27.60 -13.20
CA ALA A 87 0.67 28.09 -11.95
C ALA A 87 1.17 27.24 -10.77
N SER A 88 1.40 27.90 -9.63
CA SER A 88 1.81 27.23 -8.40
C SER A 88 0.88 27.55 -7.23
N TRP A 89 0.60 26.53 -6.42
CA TRP A 89 -0.17 26.65 -5.19
C TRP A 89 0.64 26.12 -4.03
N GLN A 90 0.75 26.91 -2.98
CA GLN A 90 1.44 26.57 -1.75
C GLN A 90 0.52 26.82 -0.55
N ASN A 91 0.28 25.78 0.25
CA ASN A 91 -0.57 25.84 1.44
C ASN A 91 -2.00 26.35 1.12
N VAL A 92 -2.58 25.86 0.03
CA VAL A 92 -3.89 26.31 -0.45
C VAL A 92 -4.99 25.30 -0.12
N MET A 93 -6.13 25.79 0.34
CA MET A 93 -7.33 24.98 0.51
C MET A 93 -8.46 25.47 -0.38
N PHE A 94 -9.03 24.55 -1.13
CA PHE A 94 -10.27 24.69 -1.89
C PHE A 94 -11.37 23.93 -1.15
N LYS A 95 -12.47 24.62 -0.83
CA LYS A 95 -13.62 24.02 -0.15
C LYS A 95 -14.91 24.34 -0.89
N ASP A 96 -15.74 23.32 -1.10
CA ASP A 96 -17.05 23.44 -1.76
C ASP A 96 -16.96 24.09 -3.16
N CYS A 97 -15.87 23.82 -3.88
CA CYS A 97 -15.57 24.43 -5.18
C CYS A 97 -16.20 23.66 -6.34
N ARG A 98 -16.44 24.36 -7.47
CA ARG A 98 -16.90 23.73 -8.71
C ARG A 98 -16.00 24.08 -9.87
N PHE A 99 -15.31 23.07 -10.38
CA PHE A 99 -14.50 23.13 -11.59
C PHE A 99 -15.30 22.53 -12.73
N SER A 100 -15.48 23.25 -13.83
CA SER A 100 -16.24 22.77 -14.98
C SER A 100 -15.64 23.19 -16.32
N SER A 101 -15.94 22.47 -17.39
CA SER A 101 -15.66 22.89 -18.76
C SER A 101 -16.95 23.07 -19.60
N PHE A 102 -16.86 23.82 -20.69
CA PHE A 102 -17.83 23.81 -21.78
C PHE A 102 -17.75 22.50 -22.56
N THR A 103 -18.82 22.18 -23.27
CA THR A 103 -18.90 21.03 -24.17
C THR A 103 -17.71 21.01 -25.14
N ASP A 104 -17.13 19.82 -25.34
CA ASP A 104 -16.01 19.54 -26.23
C ASP A 104 -14.69 20.27 -25.89
N LEU A 105 -14.55 20.88 -24.70
CA LEU A 105 -13.31 21.52 -24.25
C LEU A 105 -12.77 20.85 -22.98
N PRO A 106 -11.47 20.49 -22.94
CA PRO A 106 -10.86 19.95 -21.73
C PRO A 106 -10.63 21.05 -20.69
N MET A 107 -10.48 20.63 -19.44
CA MET A 107 -9.90 21.45 -18.38
C MET A 107 -8.44 21.07 -18.26
N VAL A 108 -7.53 22.05 -18.33
CA VAL A 108 -6.09 21.77 -18.39
C VAL A 108 -5.34 22.48 -17.27
N PHE A 109 -4.56 21.70 -16.55
CA PHE A 109 -3.50 22.11 -15.63
C PHE A 109 -2.18 21.66 -16.25
N ASP A 110 -1.40 22.60 -16.75
CA ASP A 110 -0.17 22.35 -17.50
C ASP A 110 1.02 22.96 -16.77
N HIS A 111 2.10 22.21 -16.55
CA HIS A 111 3.28 22.74 -15.87
C HIS A 111 3.00 23.26 -14.44
N THR A 112 2.02 22.65 -13.76
CA THR A 112 1.55 23.14 -12.45
C THR A 112 2.27 22.49 -11.28
N VAL A 113 2.50 23.28 -10.21
CA VAL A 113 3.12 22.79 -8.97
C VAL A 113 2.17 23.00 -7.80
N LEU A 114 1.76 21.92 -7.13
CA LEU A 114 0.86 21.96 -5.98
C LEU A 114 1.59 21.42 -4.75
N THR A 115 1.77 22.27 -3.74
CA THR A 115 2.41 21.91 -2.47
C THR A 115 1.46 22.19 -1.29
N ASN A 116 1.14 21.16 -0.50
CA ASN A 116 0.18 21.23 0.60
C ASN A 116 -1.19 21.77 0.15
N VAL A 117 -1.76 21.18 -0.90
CA VAL A 117 -3.03 21.63 -1.48
C VAL A 117 -4.16 20.67 -1.13
N GLN A 118 -5.27 21.21 -0.60
CA GLN A 118 -6.41 20.40 -0.18
C GLN A 118 -7.66 20.81 -0.96
N PHE A 119 -8.33 19.83 -1.56
CA PHE A 119 -9.66 19.97 -2.15
C PHE A 119 -10.66 19.21 -1.27
N VAL A 120 -11.67 19.91 -0.74
CA VAL A 120 -12.68 19.36 0.16
C VAL A 120 -14.08 19.67 -0.38
N GLY A 121 -14.88 18.65 -0.67
CA GLY A 121 -16.24 18.84 -1.19
C GLY A 121 -16.30 19.41 -2.61
N CYS A 122 -15.23 19.26 -3.39
CA CYS A 122 -15.12 19.86 -4.72
C CYS A 122 -15.74 18.98 -5.81
N THR A 123 -16.42 19.60 -6.79
CA THR A 123 -16.89 18.91 -8.00
C THR A 123 -16.05 19.30 -9.21
N PHE A 124 -15.55 18.32 -9.96
CA PHE A 124 -14.89 18.51 -11.24
C PHE A 124 -15.77 17.93 -12.34
N HIS A 125 -16.12 18.73 -13.35
CA HIS A 125 -17.01 18.31 -14.43
C HIS A 125 -16.46 18.69 -15.81
N SER A 126 -16.09 17.70 -16.61
CA SER A 126 -15.66 17.92 -18.00
C SER A 126 -16.39 16.96 -18.94
N SER A 127 -16.89 17.46 -20.07
CA SER A 127 -17.47 16.58 -21.11
C SER A 127 -16.40 15.85 -21.93
N THR A 128 -15.13 16.25 -21.81
CA THR A 128 -13.99 15.58 -22.43
C THR A 128 -13.09 15.05 -21.33
N ASP A 129 -12.08 15.83 -20.91
CA ASP A 129 -11.05 15.40 -19.96
C ASP A 129 -10.80 16.47 -18.90
N ILE A 130 -10.35 16.03 -17.73
CA ILE A 130 -9.67 16.82 -16.71
C ILE A 130 -8.20 16.44 -16.77
N VAL A 131 -7.34 17.33 -17.26
CA VAL A 131 -5.96 17.01 -17.63
C VAL A 131 -4.99 17.72 -16.71
N PHE A 132 -4.13 16.95 -16.05
CA PHE A 132 -2.89 17.41 -15.41
C PHE A 132 -1.71 16.92 -16.25
N ARG A 133 -0.97 17.84 -16.86
CA ARG A 133 0.19 17.55 -17.70
C ARG A 133 1.44 18.23 -17.13
N GLU A 134 2.55 17.50 -17.13
CA GLU A 134 3.87 18.03 -16.75
C GLU A 134 3.84 18.71 -15.37
N PHE A 135 3.24 18.05 -14.38
CA PHE A 135 2.91 18.64 -13.08
C PHE A 135 3.76 18.06 -11.95
N GLU A 136 3.78 18.74 -10.80
CA GLU A 136 4.39 18.24 -9.55
C GLU A 136 3.41 18.38 -8.37
N PHE A 137 3.07 17.25 -7.74
CA PHE A 137 2.20 17.19 -6.56
C PHE A 137 2.97 16.79 -5.31
N ASN A 138 3.01 17.70 -4.34
CA ASN A 138 3.64 17.52 -3.04
C ASN A 138 2.57 17.65 -1.96
N ASN A 139 2.11 16.53 -1.40
CA ASN A 139 1.05 16.52 -0.37
C ASN A 139 -0.24 17.19 -0.87
N VAL A 140 -0.88 16.55 -1.86
CA VAL A 140 -2.17 16.98 -2.41
C VAL A 140 -3.28 16.05 -1.96
N SER A 141 -4.41 16.57 -1.51
CA SER A 141 -5.54 15.73 -1.08
C SER A 141 -6.86 16.11 -1.73
N PHE A 142 -7.64 15.11 -2.12
CA PHE A 142 -9.03 15.20 -2.55
C PHE A 142 -9.89 14.47 -1.53
N THR A 143 -10.76 15.18 -0.82
CA THR A 143 -11.65 14.62 0.20
C THR A 143 -13.08 15.01 -0.12
N ASP A 144 -14.00 14.04 -0.14
CA ASP A 144 -15.41 14.26 -0.47
C ASP A 144 -15.60 14.88 -1.87
N CYS A 145 -14.71 14.57 -2.82
CA CYS A 145 -14.75 15.14 -4.17
C CYS A 145 -15.52 14.26 -5.16
N ASP A 146 -16.15 14.88 -6.16
CA ASP A 146 -16.84 14.19 -7.26
C ASP A 146 -16.24 14.60 -8.61
N PHE A 147 -15.65 13.63 -9.30
CA PHE A 147 -15.06 13.78 -10.62
C PHE A 147 -16.00 13.20 -11.67
N GLN A 148 -16.54 14.07 -12.52
CA GLN A 148 -17.46 13.78 -13.61
C GLN A 148 -16.79 14.09 -14.94
N GLY A 149 -15.98 13.16 -15.43
CA GLY A 149 -15.11 13.33 -16.59
C GLY A 149 -13.82 12.53 -16.42
N ASP A 150 -13.19 12.19 -17.53
CA ASP A 150 -12.01 11.33 -17.53
C ASP A 150 -10.82 12.13 -17.00
N THR A 151 -10.24 11.71 -15.86
CA THR A 151 -9.19 12.44 -15.16
C THR A 151 -7.82 11.87 -15.51
N ASN A 152 -7.01 12.67 -16.20
CA ASN A 152 -5.75 12.24 -16.81
C ASN A 152 -4.56 12.97 -16.18
N PHE A 153 -3.64 12.22 -15.58
CA PHE A 153 -2.35 12.69 -15.08
C PHE A 153 -1.24 12.17 -15.99
N THR A 154 -0.49 13.07 -16.64
CA THR A 154 0.49 12.71 -17.66
C THR A 154 1.82 13.43 -17.45
N LEU A 155 2.94 12.71 -17.59
CA LEU A 155 4.31 13.28 -17.58
C LEU A 155 4.69 14.06 -16.31
N GLY A 156 4.11 13.71 -15.16
CA GLY A 156 4.31 14.43 -13.90
C GLY A 156 5.09 13.68 -12.82
N GLN A 157 5.13 14.29 -11.63
CA GLN A 157 5.62 13.67 -10.40
C GLN A 157 4.58 13.84 -9.30
N ILE A 158 4.29 12.75 -8.60
CA ILE A 158 3.45 12.75 -7.40
C ILE A 158 4.31 12.23 -6.26
N ASN A 159 4.59 13.07 -5.26
CA ASN A 159 5.35 12.69 -4.08
C ASN A 159 4.46 12.26 -2.91
N GLU A 160 3.25 12.81 -2.82
CA GLU A 160 2.19 12.38 -1.90
C GLU A 160 0.83 12.84 -2.42
N ILE A 161 -0.12 11.90 -2.55
CA ILE A 161 -1.51 12.17 -2.93
C ILE A 161 -2.47 11.35 -2.08
N SER A 162 -3.53 11.98 -1.60
CA SER A 162 -4.64 11.30 -0.89
C SER A 162 -5.97 11.52 -1.60
N ILE A 163 -6.70 10.44 -1.85
CA ILE A 163 -8.06 10.45 -2.41
C ILE A 163 -8.96 9.75 -1.40
N LEU A 164 -9.84 10.50 -0.75
CA LEU A 164 -10.63 10.06 0.39
C LEU A 164 -12.11 10.32 0.12
N ASN A 165 -12.95 9.30 0.34
CA ASN A 165 -14.40 9.39 0.19
C ASN A 165 -14.84 10.09 -1.12
N SER A 166 -14.15 9.79 -2.23
CA SER A 166 -14.30 10.50 -3.49
C SER A 166 -14.82 9.57 -4.59
N ARG A 167 -15.54 10.14 -5.55
CA ARG A 167 -16.16 9.41 -6.65
C ARG A 167 -15.53 9.83 -7.97
N PHE A 168 -15.19 8.86 -8.81
CA PHE A 168 -14.71 9.07 -10.17
C PHE A 168 -15.64 8.36 -11.15
N LYS A 169 -16.23 9.13 -12.05
CA LYS A 169 -17.13 8.63 -13.09
C LYS A 169 -16.95 9.40 -14.38
N ARG A 170 -17.25 8.76 -15.51
CA ARG A 170 -17.32 9.42 -16.80
C ARG A 170 -18.43 10.47 -16.80
N SER A 171 -18.25 11.52 -17.60
CA SER A 171 -19.32 12.49 -17.85
C SER A 171 -20.44 11.90 -18.68
N GLU A 172 -21.68 12.09 -18.23
CA GLU A 172 -22.91 11.73 -18.98
C GLU A 172 -23.00 12.46 -20.33
N SER A 173 -22.25 13.56 -20.49
CA SER A 173 -22.23 14.39 -21.69
C SER A 173 -21.08 14.07 -22.65
N ALA A 174 -20.29 13.02 -22.39
CA ALA A 174 -19.13 12.67 -23.21
C ALA A 174 -19.50 12.25 -24.64
N THR A 175 -19.10 13.06 -25.61
CA THR A 175 -19.43 12.93 -27.05
C THR A 175 -18.44 12.07 -27.84
N THR A 176 -17.23 11.83 -27.31
CA THR A 176 -16.16 11.08 -27.99
C THR A 176 -15.76 9.78 -27.26
N PRO A 177 -15.26 8.75 -27.98
CA PRO A 177 -14.84 7.48 -27.39
C PRO A 177 -13.42 7.49 -26.78
N SER A 178 -12.74 8.62 -26.71
CA SER A 178 -11.32 8.65 -26.37
C SER A 178 -11.09 8.46 -24.87
N GLY A 179 -10.65 7.25 -24.50
CA GLY A 179 -10.22 6.88 -23.16
C GLY A 179 -11.37 6.64 -22.20
N ASN A 180 -11.95 5.45 -22.17
CA ASN A 180 -13.07 5.11 -21.26
C ASN A 180 -12.66 5.03 -19.77
N ASP A 181 -11.62 5.74 -19.33
CA ASP A 181 -11.03 5.62 -17.99
C ASP A 181 -11.49 6.77 -17.08
N ALA A 182 -11.97 6.47 -15.87
CA ALA A 182 -12.28 7.51 -14.88
C ALA A 182 -11.02 8.23 -14.39
N PHE A 183 -9.91 7.48 -14.30
CA PHE A 183 -8.68 7.91 -13.67
C PHE A 183 -7.49 7.25 -14.36
N ARG A 184 -6.63 8.06 -14.98
CA ARG A 184 -5.46 7.58 -15.71
C ARG A 184 -4.19 8.26 -15.21
N LEU A 185 -3.18 7.44 -14.92
CA LEU A 185 -1.81 7.84 -14.66
C LEU A 185 -0.94 7.36 -15.83
N HIS A 186 -0.27 8.28 -16.50
CA HIS A 186 0.51 8.00 -17.70
C HIS A 186 1.92 8.60 -17.61
N GLN A 187 2.94 7.75 -17.76
CA GLN A 187 4.36 8.13 -17.83
C GLN A 187 4.79 9.07 -16.69
N LEU A 188 4.60 8.66 -15.44
CA LEU A 188 4.90 9.49 -14.27
C LEU A 188 5.55 8.70 -13.14
N ASN A 189 6.19 9.43 -12.23
CA ASN A 189 6.67 8.89 -10.96
C ASN A 189 5.61 9.14 -9.88
N LEU A 190 5.28 8.10 -9.13
CA LEU A 190 4.30 8.14 -8.06
C LEU A 190 4.92 7.62 -6.77
N ARG A 191 4.78 8.38 -5.68
CA ARG A 191 5.08 7.95 -4.31
C ARG A 191 3.94 8.34 -3.36
N ASN A 192 3.75 7.54 -2.31
CA ASN A 192 2.81 7.80 -1.22
C ASN A 192 1.40 8.12 -1.73
N MET A 193 0.81 7.20 -2.48
CA MET A 193 -0.59 7.29 -2.86
C MET A 193 -1.46 6.62 -1.82
N LEU A 194 -2.50 7.32 -1.37
CA LEU A 194 -3.56 6.71 -0.60
C LEU A 194 -4.90 6.95 -1.27
N ILE A 195 -5.63 5.86 -1.53
CA ILE A 195 -7.03 5.86 -1.95
C ILE A 195 -7.81 5.15 -0.85
N LYS A 196 -8.85 5.79 -0.33
CA LYS A 196 -9.69 5.18 0.70
C LYS A 196 -11.16 5.56 0.57
N ASP A 197 -12.06 4.61 0.89
CA ASP A 197 -13.52 4.81 0.97
C ASP A 197 -14.08 5.39 -0.34
N SER A 198 -13.45 5.08 -1.48
CA SER A 198 -13.70 5.76 -2.77
C SER A 198 -14.34 4.82 -3.79
N GLU A 199 -14.89 5.41 -4.87
CA GLU A 199 -15.58 4.67 -5.91
C GLU A 199 -15.10 5.10 -7.30
N PHE A 200 -14.55 4.16 -8.07
CA PHE A 200 -14.16 4.35 -9.47
C PHE A 200 -15.14 3.58 -10.37
N ILE A 201 -16.15 4.30 -10.87
CA ILE A 201 -17.23 3.71 -11.69
C ILE A 201 -16.70 3.33 -13.07
N ASN A 202 -15.75 4.10 -13.59
CA ASN A 202 -15.07 3.82 -14.85
C ASN A 202 -13.64 3.28 -14.59
N PRO A 203 -13.01 2.65 -15.59
CA PRO A 203 -11.68 2.09 -15.44
C PRO A 203 -10.62 3.01 -14.82
N VAL A 204 -9.72 2.41 -14.05
CA VAL A 204 -8.49 3.01 -13.55
C VAL A 204 -7.32 2.51 -14.39
N ARG A 205 -6.44 3.39 -14.85
CA ARG A 205 -5.29 3.00 -15.67
C ARG A 205 -3.97 3.53 -15.11
N PHE A 206 -2.99 2.64 -15.02
CA PHE A 206 -1.59 2.94 -14.77
C PHE A 206 -0.80 2.54 -16.01
N GLU A 207 -0.15 3.48 -16.68
CA GLU A 207 0.57 3.22 -17.92
C GLU A 207 1.96 3.87 -17.87
N GLY A 208 3.02 3.05 -17.85
CA GLY A 208 4.37 3.58 -17.75
C GLY A 208 4.66 4.28 -16.43
N VAL A 209 4.00 3.85 -15.36
CA VAL A 209 4.12 4.47 -14.03
C VAL A 209 5.21 3.77 -13.23
N SER A 210 6.07 4.55 -12.57
CA SER A 210 6.91 4.03 -11.48
C SER A 210 6.30 4.43 -10.15
N ALA A 211 5.57 3.51 -9.53
CA ALA A 211 4.84 3.71 -8.29
C ALA A 211 5.57 3.09 -7.08
N ALA A 212 5.62 3.83 -5.98
CA ALA A 212 6.04 3.33 -4.68
C ALA A 212 5.04 3.73 -3.59
N ASP A 213 4.85 2.88 -2.58
CA ASP A 213 4.01 3.18 -1.40
C ASP A 213 2.56 3.52 -1.81
N VAL A 214 1.89 2.59 -2.49
CA VAL A 214 0.50 2.77 -2.96
C VAL A 214 -0.45 1.98 -2.07
N SER A 215 -1.44 2.66 -1.50
CA SER A 215 -2.45 2.08 -0.62
C SER A 215 -3.84 2.31 -1.21
N ILE A 216 -4.62 1.25 -1.37
CA ILE A 216 -6.02 1.33 -1.80
C ILE A 216 -6.88 0.53 -0.83
N ASN A 217 -7.81 1.20 -0.13
CA ASN A 217 -8.57 0.59 0.95
C ASN A 217 -10.06 0.84 0.82
N ASP A 218 -10.88 -0.16 1.15
CA ASP A 218 -12.34 -0.03 1.25
C ASP A 218 -12.92 0.69 0.02
N THR A 219 -12.38 0.36 -1.17
CA THR A 219 -12.59 1.11 -2.42
C THR A 219 -13.14 0.16 -3.46
N SER A 220 -14.15 0.62 -4.20
CA SER A 220 -14.69 -0.13 -5.34
C SER A 220 -14.09 0.38 -6.63
N ILE A 221 -13.54 -0.52 -7.45
CA ILE A 221 -12.94 -0.20 -8.74
C ILE A 221 -13.67 -1.02 -9.80
N SER A 222 -14.16 -0.38 -10.86
CA SER A 222 -14.84 -1.12 -11.93
C SER A 222 -13.86 -2.01 -12.69
N LYS A 223 -12.86 -1.41 -13.34
CA LYS A 223 -11.78 -2.07 -14.07
C LYS A 223 -10.46 -1.44 -13.71
N MET A 224 -9.39 -2.22 -13.73
CA MET A 224 -8.04 -1.68 -13.58
C MET A 224 -7.10 -2.24 -14.64
N TYR A 225 -6.31 -1.36 -15.24
CA TYR A 225 -5.30 -1.70 -16.24
C TYR A 225 -3.93 -1.18 -15.80
N CYS A 226 -2.88 -1.99 -15.94
CA CYS A 226 -1.50 -1.55 -15.73
C CYS A 226 -0.68 -1.43 -17.04
N HIS A 227 -1.37 -1.42 -18.19
CA HIS A 227 -0.76 -1.29 -19.51
C HIS A 227 -1.59 -0.39 -20.44
N SER A 228 -0.99 -0.01 -21.57
CA SER A 228 -1.67 0.66 -22.67
C SER A 228 -2.67 -0.29 -23.34
N LEU A 229 -3.88 0.19 -23.65
CA LEU A 229 -4.76 -0.50 -24.60
C LEU A 229 -4.32 -0.09 -26.01
N GLU A 230 -3.27 -0.71 -26.55
CA GLU A 230 -3.14 -0.71 -28.00
C GLU A 230 -4.08 -1.78 -28.55
N GLU A 231 -5.24 -1.33 -29.05
CA GLU A 231 -6.00 -2.11 -30.03
C GLU A 231 -5.09 -2.42 -31.21
N SER A 232 -5.02 -3.70 -31.53
CA SER A 232 -4.22 -4.26 -32.60
C SER A 232 -4.51 -3.64 -33.98
N THR A 233 -3.50 -3.75 -34.86
CA THR A 233 -3.56 -3.75 -36.34
C THR A 233 -3.48 -2.41 -37.08
N GLN A 234 -2.28 -1.87 -37.22
CA GLN A 234 -1.64 -1.43 -38.48
C GLN A 234 -0.45 -0.50 -38.13
N PHE A 235 0.66 -0.62 -38.86
CA PHE A 235 1.97 0.00 -38.62
C PHE A 235 2.90 -0.74 -37.63
N GLN A 236 3.33 -1.92 -38.06
CA GLN A 236 4.61 -2.50 -37.64
C GLN A 236 5.75 -1.81 -38.40
N SER A 237 6.42 -0.83 -37.80
CA SER A 237 7.79 -0.46 -38.22
C SER A 237 8.65 0.25 -37.18
N GLN A 238 8.16 0.43 -35.94
CA GLN A 238 9.02 0.86 -34.83
C GLN A 238 8.90 -0.14 -33.68
N PRO A 239 10.00 -0.49 -32.99
CA PRO A 239 9.92 -1.22 -31.74
C PRO A 239 9.16 -0.34 -30.75
N GLN A 240 7.88 -0.67 -30.52
CA GLN A 240 7.07 -0.03 -29.49
C GLN A 240 7.84 -0.09 -28.17
N ILE A 241 8.27 1.06 -27.67
CA ILE A 241 8.93 1.15 -26.37
C ILE A 241 7.84 0.83 -25.36
N LYS A 242 7.83 -0.41 -24.87
CA LYS A 242 6.92 -0.82 -23.80
C LYS A 242 7.26 0.00 -22.56
N HIS A 243 6.34 0.89 -22.16
CA HIS A 243 6.44 1.57 -20.89
C HIS A 243 5.93 0.62 -19.79
N PHE A 244 6.84 -0.21 -19.28
CA PHE A 244 6.55 -1.14 -18.19
C PHE A 244 6.22 -0.34 -16.92
N SER A 245 5.07 -0.64 -16.32
CA SER A 245 4.70 -0.10 -15.02
C SER A 245 5.39 -0.90 -13.91
N ASN A 246 6.01 -0.19 -12.96
CA ASN A 246 6.69 -0.78 -11.82
C ASN A 246 5.98 -0.35 -10.53
N PHE A 247 5.69 -1.29 -9.67
CA PHE A 247 5.01 -1.09 -8.40
C PHE A 247 5.90 -1.60 -7.27
N ASN A 248 6.19 -0.73 -6.31
CA ASN A 248 6.92 -1.07 -5.10
C ASN A 248 6.05 -0.78 -3.88
N ASP A 249 5.87 -1.76 -3.00
CA ASP A 249 5.07 -1.66 -1.79
C ASP A 249 3.64 -1.17 -2.07
N THR A 250 2.88 -1.97 -2.82
CA THR A 250 1.48 -1.70 -3.14
C THR A 250 0.56 -2.62 -2.34
N ALA A 251 -0.37 -2.02 -1.60
CA ALA A 251 -1.39 -2.75 -0.85
C ALA A 251 -2.81 -2.41 -1.29
N PHE A 252 -3.62 -3.45 -1.37
CA PHE A 252 -5.06 -3.41 -1.53
C PHE A 252 -5.70 -4.08 -0.32
N ALA A 253 -6.67 -3.45 0.34
CA ALA A 253 -7.59 -4.23 1.16
C ALA A 253 -9.01 -3.72 1.28
N GLY A 254 -9.93 -4.68 1.43
CA GLY A 254 -11.35 -4.38 1.31
C GLY A 254 -11.67 -3.81 -0.07
N VAL A 255 -10.88 -4.17 -1.09
CA VAL A 255 -11.05 -3.66 -2.46
C VAL A 255 -11.85 -4.67 -3.27
N ASP A 256 -12.88 -4.18 -3.94
CA ASP A 256 -13.68 -4.97 -4.87
C ASP A 256 -13.42 -4.48 -6.30
N PHE A 257 -12.82 -5.34 -7.12
CA PHE A 257 -12.67 -5.16 -8.57
C PHE A 257 -13.90 -5.73 -9.26
N ASN A 258 -14.85 -4.88 -9.66
CA ASN A 258 -16.17 -5.29 -10.12
C ASN A 258 -16.18 -6.01 -11.48
N ASP A 259 -15.14 -5.83 -12.27
CA ASP A 259 -14.92 -6.43 -13.59
C ASP A 259 -13.43 -6.85 -13.64
N LYS A 260 -12.67 -6.51 -14.69
CA LYS A 260 -11.29 -7.02 -14.88
C LYS A 260 -10.18 -6.21 -14.19
N LEU A 261 -9.15 -6.93 -13.72
CA LEU A 261 -7.83 -6.40 -13.36
C LEU A 261 -6.77 -6.93 -14.33
N LEU A 262 -6.24 -6.09 -15.22
CA LEU A 262 -5.28 -6.49 -16.24
C LEU A 262 -3.95 -5.76 -16.06
N CYS A 263 -3.01 -6.42 -15.41
CA CYS A 263 -1.69 -5.90 -15.07
C CYS A 263 -0.57 -6.80 -15.60
N ASP A 264 -0.73 -7.25 -16.84
CA ASP A 264 0.30 -7.99 -17.57
C ASP A 264 1.56 -7.17 -17.79
N GLN A 265 2.70 -7.84 -17.88
CA GLN A 265 4.00 -7.24 -18.18
C GLN A 265 4.33 -6.09 -17.22
N THR A 266 4.19 -6.36 -15.92
CA THR A 266 4.51 -5.40 -14.87
C THR A 266 5.58 -5.94 -13.93
N SER A 267 6.24 -5.04 -13.20
CA SER A 267 7.09 -5.43 -12.07
C SER A 267 6.41 -5.06 -10.77
N TRP A 268 6.32 -6.01 -9.85
CA TRP A 268 5.85 -5.78 -8.49
C TRP A 268 6.92 -6.19 -7.49
N ARG A 269 7.17 -5.36 -6.51
CA ARG A 269 7.98 -5.67 -5.32
C ARG A 269 7.14 -5.31 -4.11
N GLY A 270 6.66 -6.29 -3.36
CA GLY A 270 5.67 -6.08 -2.30
C GLY A 270 4.27 -5.86 -2.89
N MET A 271 3.60 -6.94 -3.27
CA MET A 271 2.18 -6.91 -3.65
C MET A 271 1.34 -7.52 -2.53
N PHE A 272 0.62 -6.67 -1.81
CA PHE A 272 -0.16 -7.05 -0.64
C PHE A 272 -1.66 -6.95 -0.95
N MET A 273 -2.40 -8.04 -0.78
CA MET A 273 -3.84 -8.06 -0.97
C MET A 273 -4.51 -8.70 0.23
N VAL A 274 -5.38 -7.97 0.91
CA VAL A 274 -6.14 -8.48 2.07
C VAL A 274 -7.63 -8.27 1.86
N ASN A 275 -8.46 -9.30 1.98
CA ASN A 275 -9.90 -9.17 1.76
C ASN A 275 -10.25 -8.49 0.41
N VAL A 276 -9.57 -8.89 -0.67
CA VAL A 276 -9.81 -8.35 -2.02
C VAL A 276 -10.74 -9.30 -2.78
N THR A 277 -11.72 -8.75 -3.50
CA THR A 277 -12.57 -9.54 -4.40
C THR A 277 -12.31 -9.17 -5.86
N PHE A 278 -12.07 -10.17 -6.70
CA PHE A 278 -12.13 -10.08 -8.16
C PHE A 278 -13.46 -10.67 -8.62
N TRP A 279 -14.24 -9.92 -9.39
CA TRP A 279 -15.53 -10.36 -9.90
C TRP A 279 -15.49 -10.82 -11.38
N ASP A 280 -14.34 -10.68 -12.02
CA ASP A 280 -14.03 -11.22 -13.35
C ASP A 280 -12.51 -11.50 -13.47
N ASP A 281 -11.98 -11.59 -14.69
CA ASP A 281 -10.57 -11.91 -14.96
C ASP A 281 -9.57 -11.01 -14.20
N ALA A 282 -8.54 -11.64 -13.66
CA ALA A 282 -7.38 -10.99 -13.10
C ALA A 282 -6.12 -11.53 -13.78
N SER A 283 -5.34 -10.67 -14.42
CA SER A 283 -4.16 -11.08 -15.17
C SER A 283 -2.93 -10.30 -14.75
N PHE A 284 -1.86 -11.03 -14.52
CA PHE A 284 -0.51 -10.56 -14.22
C PHE A 284 0.49 -11.30 -15.11
N ALA A 285 0.07 -11.77 -16.29
CA ALA A 285 0.90 -12.57 -17.17
C ALA A 285 2.18 -11.82 -17.57
N LYS A 286 3.29 -12.56 -17.73
CA LYS A 286 4.62 -12.04 -18.08
C LYS A 286 5.13 -10.97 -17.10
N SER A 287 4.73 -11.05 -15.84
CA SER A 287 5.15 -10.09 -14.81
C SER A 287 6.25 -10.66 -13.93
N ASP A 288 7.04 -9.77 -13.33
CA ASP A 288 8.00 -10.11 -12.29
C ASP A 288 7.45 -9.66 -10.95
N VAL A 289 7.05 -10.58 -10.08
CA VAL A 289 6.46 -10.25 -8.78
C VAL A 289 7.24 -10.84 -7.61
N LEU A 290 7.90 -9.96 -6.86
CA LEU A 290 8.64 -10.25 -5.64
C LEU A 290 7.79 -9.89 -4.42
N ASP A 291 7.78 -10.75 -3.40
CA ASP A 291 7.04 -10.54 -2.14
C ASP A 291 5.52 -10.42 -2.38
N LEU A 292 4.92 -11.53 -2.83
CA LEU A 292 3.46 -11.67 -3.00
C LEU A 292 2.82 -12.09 -1.68
N TYR A 293 1.88 -11.30 -1.18
CA TYR A 293 1.09 -11.67 -0.01
C TYR A 293 -0.41 -11.49 -0.27
N TRP A 294 -1.15 -12.58 -0.23
CA TRP A 294 -2.61 -12.60 -0.30
C TRP A 294 -3.21 -13.23 0.96
N ASP A 295 -4.19 -12.57 1.58
CA ASP A 295 -5.02 -13.13 2.67
C ASP A 295 -6.50 -12.75 2.47
N GLY A 296 -7.39 -13.74 2.38
CA GLY A 296 -8.82 -13.48 2.18
C GLY A 296 -9.16 -12.97 0.78
N VAL A 297 -8.32 -13.25 -0.21
CA VAL A 297 -8.56 -12.91 -1.62
C VAL A 297 -9.59 -13.86 -2.22
N ARG A 298 -10.59 -13.32 -2.92
CA ARG A 298 -11.67 -14.11 -3.54
C ARG A 298 -11.79 -13.74 -5.01
N MET A 299 -11.74 -14.72 -5.90
CA MET A 299 -12.18 -14.55 -7.28
C MET A 299 -13.53 -15.22 -7.45
N LYS A 300 -14.51 -14.50 -7.98
CA LYS A 300 -15.88 -14.93 -8.22
C LYS A 300 -16.23 -14.72 -9.69
N SER A 301 -17.10 -15.56 -10.21
CA SER A 301 -17.68 -15.40 -11.55
C SER A 301 -19.07 -14.79 -11.46
N ARG A 302 -19.34 -13.72 -12.21
CA ARG A 302 -20.72 -13.32 -12.53
C ARG A 302 -21.21 -14.23 -13.66
N ASP A 303 -22.39 -14.82 -13.49
CA ASP A 303 -23.11 -15.59 -14.52
C ASP A 303 -22.56 -16.99 -14.87
N GLY A 304 -21.58 -17.50 -14.12
CA GLY A 304 -21.03 -18.84 -14.34
C GLY A 304 -20.07 -18.95 -15.53
N ALA A 305 -19.69 -17.82 -16.14
CA ALA A 305 -18.58 -17.74 -17.08
C ALA A 305 -17.26 -18.01 -16.35
N GLN A 306 -16.35 -18.79 -16.92
CA GLN A 306 -15.09 -19.09 -16.26
C GLN A 306 -14.17 -17.87 -16.27
N SER A 307 -14.15 -17.10 -15.19
CA SER A 307 -13.15 -16.05 -14.97
C SER A 307 -11.76 -16.68 -14.84
N GLU A 308 -10.73 -16.00 -15.35
CA GLU A 308 -9.36 -16.48 -15.35
C GLU A 308 -8.47 -15.63 -14.43
N LEU A 309 -7.75 -16.31 -13.52
CA LEU A 309 -6.57 -15.74 -12.85
C LEU A 309 -5.32 -16.18 -13.61
N ASP A 310 -4.65 -15.26 -14.31
CA ASP A 310 -3.49 -15.58 -15.14
C ASP A 310 -2.17 -15.00 -14.58
N PHE A 311 -1.20 -15.86 -14.36
CA PHE A 311 0.19 -15.54 -14.05
C PHE A 311 1.15 -16.22 -15.04
N SER A 312 0.66 -16.59 -16.22
CA SER A 312 1.44 -17.29 -17.23
C SER A 312 2.71 -16.53 -17.61
N ASP A 313 3.79 -17.28 -17.87
CA ASP A 313 5.11 -16.73 -18.23
C ASP A 313 5.67 -15.70 -17.22
N SER A 314 5.23 -15.74 -15.95
CA SER A 314 5.65 -14.79 -14.90
C SER A 314 6.72 -15.38 -13.98
N SER A 315 7.54 -14.53 -13.38
CA SER A 315 8.45 -14.91 -12.29
C SER A 315 7.89 -14.42 -10.97
N ILE A 316 7.74 -15.28 -9.98
CA ILE A 316 7.28 -14.81 -8.68
C ILE A 316 7.95 -15.51 -7.49
N THR A 317 8.45 -14.69 -6.55
CA THR A 317 9.44 -15.08 -5.53
C THR A 317 8.97 -14.58 -4.16
N ARG A 318 9.18 -15.39 -3.10
CA ARG A 318 8.78 -15.16 -1.69
C ARG A 318 7.29 -14.90 -1.53
N ARG A 319 6.52 -15.93 -1.13
CA ARG A 319 5.06 -15.87 -1.23
C ARG A 319 4.30 -16.42 -0.04
N VAL A 320 3.13 -15.82 0.21
CA VAL A 320 2.06 -16.37 1.05
C VAL A 320 0.72 -16.17 0.33
N LEU A 321 0.06 -17.27 -0.04
CA LEU A 321 -1.36 -17.28 -0.39
C LEU A 321 -2.10 -17.96 0.76
N ALA A 322 -2.77 -17.18 1.60
CA ALA A 322 -3.59 -17.67 2.70
C ALA A 322 -5.05 -17.37 2.42
N ASN A 323 -5.95 -18.28 2.80
CA ASN A 323 -7.41 -18.08 2.72
C ASN A 323 -7.87 -17.53 1.35
N THR A 324 -7.29 -18.05 0.27
CA THR A 324 -7.52 -17.56 -1.08
C THR A 324 -8.50 -18.50 -1.78
N THR A 325 -9.65 -17.98 -2.19
CA THR A 325 -10.66 -18.74 -2.94
C THR A 325 -10.66 -18.27 -4.38
N ILE A 326 -10.56 -19.18 -5.34
CA ILE A 326 -10.56 -18.88 -6.77
C ILE A 326 -11.67 -19.68 -7.46
N GLU A 327 -12.80 -19.05 -7.73
CA GLU A 327 -13.86 -19.65 -8.54
C GLU A 327 -13.60 -19.34 -10.02
N GLY A 328 -13.02 -20.29 -10.75
CA GLY A 328 -12.70 -20.08 -12.16
C GLY A 328 -11.45 -20.83 -12.59
N ILE A 329 -10.90 -20.47 -13.75
CA ILE A 329 -9.62 -20.99 -14.26
C ILE A 329 -8.48 -20.26 -13.54
N SER A 330 -7.46 -20.99 -13.12
CA SER A 330 -6.20 -20.39 -12.68
C SER A 330 -5.07 -20.89 -13.57
N ASN A 331 -4.39 -19.98 -14.25
CA ASN A 331 -3.37 -20.28 -15.22
C ASN A 331 -2.00 -19.81 -14.73
N PHE A 332 -1.12 -20.78 -14.52
CA PHE A 332 0.24 -20.59 -14.04
C PHE A 332 1.24 -21.25 -15.01
N ARG A 333 0.88 -21.28 -16.31
CA ARG A 333 1.70 -21.92 -17.34
C ARG A 333 3.07 -21.24 -17.43
N LYS A 334 4.15 -22.03 -17.45
CA LYS A 334 5.54 -21.55 -17.53
C LYS A 334 5.93 -20.51 -16.46
N THR A 335 5.18 -20.43 -15.37
CA THR A 335 5.47 -19.52 -14.26
C THR A 335 6.61 -20.09 -13.41
N ILE A 336 7.52 -19.24 -12.97
CA ILE A 336 8.59 -19.60 -12.03
C ILE A 336 8.14 -19.25 -10.62
N PHE A 337 8.22 -20.23 -9.72
CA PHE A 337 7.87 -20.14 -8.32
C PHE A 337 9.12 -20.40 -7.46
N GLU A 338 9.45 -19.45 -6.59
CA GLU A 338 10.55 -19.58 -5.63
C GLU A 338 10.04 -19.36 -4.21
N THR A 339 10.34 -20.30 -3.29
CA THR A 339 9.96 -20.24 -1.86
C THR A 339 8.45 -20.05 -1.65
N VAL A 340 7.64 -21.03 -2.10
CA VAL A 340 6.18 -20.87 -2.21
C VAL A 340 5.44 -21.72 -1.18
N ARG A 341 4.54 -21.04 -0.47
CA ARG A 341 3.57 -21.65 0.43
C ARG A 341 2.16 -21.25 0.04
N VAL A 342 1.39 -22.22 -0.42
CA VAL A 342 -0.03 -22.09 -0.72
C VAL A 342 -0.81 -22.78 0.39
N GLN A 343 -1.79 -22.10 0.98
CA GLN A 343 -2.67 -22.69 1.99
C GLN A 343 -4.11 -22.32 1.73
N ASN A 344 -5.00 -23.31 1.85
CA ASN A 344 -6.45 -23.12 1.73
C ASN A 344 -6.83 -22.52 0.37
N LEU A 345 -6.17 -22.96 -0.71
CA LEU A 345 -6.51 -22.55 -2.07
C LEU A 345 -7.70 -23.38 -2.57
N ASP A 346 -8.87 -22.76 -2.62
CA ASP A 346 -10.06 -23.39 -3.20
C ASP A 346 -10.23 -22.95 -4.65
N ALA A 347 -9.61 -23.68 -5.58
CA ALA A 347 -9.73 -23.44 -7.02
C ALA A 347 -10.91 -24.26 -7.57
N GLY A 348 -12.05 -23.63 -7.82
CA GLY A 348 -13.27 -24.28 -8.32
C GLY A 348 -13.07 -25.04 -9.64
N THR A 349 -11.99 -24.75 -10.38
CA THR A 349 -11.45 -25.61 -11.44
C THR A 349 -9.98 -25.95 -11.15
N LYS A 350 -9.49 -27.09 -11.69
CA LYS A 350 -8.09 -27.49 -11.50
C LYS A 350 -7.15 -26.44 -12.11
N PRO A 351 -6.19 -25.89 -11.35
CA PRO A 351 -5.24 -24.94 -11.90
C PRO A 351 -4.38 -25.57 -13.01
N ILE A 352 -3.97 -24.75 -13.97
CA ILE A 352 -3.13 -25.13 -15.10
C ILE A 352 -1.67 -24.76 -14.79
N PHE A 353 -0.83 -25.76 -14.54
CA PHE A 353 0.59 -25.55 -14.21
C PHE A 353 1.56 -26.03 -15.30
N ASN A 354 1.10 -26.20 -16.54
CA ASN A 354 1.92 -26.73 -17.63
C ASN A 354 3.26 -25.98 -17.74
N ASP A 355 4.38 -26.71 -17.65
CA ASP A 355 5.74 -26.16 -17.72
C ASP A 355 6.14 -25.17 -16.60
N ALA A 356 5.31 -24.97 -15.58
CA ALA A 356 5.68 -24.17 -14.40
C ALA A 356 6.92 -24.77 -13.72
N GLU A 357 7.84 -23.92 -13.26
CA GLU A 357 9.03 -24.33 -12.51
C GLU A 357 8.89 -23.95 -11.05
N PHE A 358 9.01 -24.95 -10.18
CA PHE A 358 8.83 -24.82 -8.74
C PHE A 358 10.15 -25.14 -8.02
N ARG A 359 10.76 -24.16 -7.32
CA ARG A 359 12.17 -24.24 -6.81
C ARG A 359 12.33 -24.55 -5.30
N GLN A 360 11.30 -24.39 -4.44
CA GLN A 360 11.29 -24.81 -3.01
C GLN A 360 9.92 -24.64 -2.32
N GLU A 361 9.14 -25.71 -2.03
CA GLU A 361 7.66 -25.53 -1.91
C GLU A 361 6.81 -26.49 -1.09
N TYR A 362 5.68 -25.92 -0.62
CA TYR A 362 4.53 -26.59 -0.01
C TYR A 362 3.21 -26.10 -0.59
N ILE A 363 2.36 -27.02 -1.05
CA ILE A 363 0.96 -26.76 -1.38
C ILE A 363 0.11 -27.46 -0.33
N ASP A 364 -0.69 -26.70 0.42
CA ASP A 364 -1.53 -27.17 1.53
C ASP A 364 -0.76 -28.05 2.54
N GLY A 365 0.51 -27.72 2.77
CA GLY A 365 1.39 -28.47 3.67
C GLY A 365 2.01 -29.74 3.08
N VAL A 366 1.80 -30.03 1.78
CA VAL A 366 2.40 -31.17 1.07
C VAL A 366 3.57 -30.70 0.19
N CYS A 367 4.73 -31.34 0.33
CA CYS A 367 5.92 -31.11 -0.49
C CYS A 367 5.61 -31.43 -1.97
N CYS A 368 5.92 -30.50 -2.90
CA CYS A 368 5.28 -30.47 -4.23
C CYS A 368 5.49 -31.71 -5.11
N THR A 369 6.47 -32.59 -4.88
CA THR A 369 6.79 -33.68 -5.85
C THR A 369 5.66 -34.60 -6.28
N LYS A 370 4.70 -34.91 -5.40
CA LYS A 370 3.60 -35.82 -5.77
C LYS A 370 2.45 -35.10 -6.49
N ALA A 371 2.14 -33.86 -6.10
CA ALA A 371 1.13 -33.04 -6.75
C ALA A 371 1.65 -32.50 -8.09
N CYS A 372 2.90 -32.06 -8.12
CA CYS A 372 3.50 -31.45 -9.30
C CYS A 372 3.62 -32.45 -10.48
N LYS A 373 3.88 -33.75 -10.21
CA LYS A 373 3.97 -34.79 -11.26
C LYS A 373 2.63 -35.07 -11.95
N SER A 374 1.50 -35.01 -11.24
CA SER A 374 0.17 -35.20 -11.83
C SER A 374 -0.33 -33.94 -12.57
N LEU A 375 0.22 -32.78 -12.24
CA LEU A 375 -0.14 -31.47 -12.79
C LEU A 375 0.74 -31.00 -13.96
N LYS A 376 1.71 -31.83 -14.41
CA LYS A 376 2.64 -31.55 -15.52
C LYS A 376 3.51 -30.30 -15.34
N CYS A 377 3.90 -30.00 -14.11
CA CYS A 377 4.89 -28.97 -13.81
C CYS A 377 6.26 -29.58 -13.50
N LYS A 378 7.30 -28.74 -13.55
CA LYS A 378 8.69 -29.08 -13.25
C LYS A 378 8.98 -28.71 -11.79
N CYS A 379 9.52 -29.65 -11.01
CA CYS A 379 10.09 -29.34 -9.70
C CYS A 379 11.61 -29.35 -9.80
N ASN A 380 12.26 -28.29 -9.32
CA ASN A 380 13.67 -28.31 -8.99
C ASN A 380 13.79 -28.45 -7.47
N ILE A 381 13.92 -29.69 -7.00
CA ILE A 381 14.27 -29.95 -5.60
C ILE A 381 15.78 -29.95 -5.56
N THR A 382 16.37 -29.11 -4.72
CA THR A 382 17.82 -29.06 -4.53
C THR A 382 18.40 -30.30 -3.83
N ASP A 383 17.58 -31.31 -3.54
CA ASP A 383 17.99 -32.63 -3.05
C ASP A 383 18.12 -33.61 -4.22
N VAL A 384 19.36 -34.09 -4.44
CA VAL A 384 19.78 -34.98 -5.53
C VAL A 384 19.13 -36.38 -5.46
N SER A 385 18.45 -36.72 -4.36
CA SER A 385 17.80 -38.01 -4.17
C SER A 385 16.44 -38.16 -4.88
N GLY A 386 15.83 -37.05 -5.33
CA GLY A 386 14.49 -37.07 -5.93
C GLY A 386 13.36 -37.52 -5.00
N VAL A 387 13.65 -37.64 -3.70
CA VAL A 387 12.69 -37.94 -2.63
C VAL A 387 12.28 -36.61 -2.01
N CYS A 388 11.01 -36.20 -2.15
CA CYS A 388 10.48 -35.24 -1.16
C CYS A 388 10.65 -35.90 0.21
N PRO A 389 11.27 -35.24 1.20
CA PRO A 389 11.38 -35.80 2.53
C PRO A 389 10.00 -36.35 2.95
N ILE A 390 9.96 -37.63 3.33
CA ILE A 390 8.74 -38.23 3.92
C ILE A 390 8.35 -37.29 5.05
N GLY A 391 7.18 -36.66 4.96
CA GLY A 391 6.62 -35.71 5.92
C GLY A 391 7.21 -35.80 7.32
N LYS A 392 8.38 -35.20 7.45
CA LYS A 392 9.09 -34.76 8.61
C LYS A 392 9.41 -33.33 8.24
N SER A 393 9.18 -32.44 9.18
CA SER A 393 9.30 -30.98 9.12
C SER A 393 10.68 -30.47 8.72
N ASP A 394 11.48 -31.24 7.99
CA ASP A 394 12.87 -31.01 7.69
C ASP A 394 13.01 -30.24 6.38
N VAL A 395 12.21 -29.18 6.20
CA VAL A 395 12.80 -28.02 5.51
C VAL A 395 13.77 -27.47 6.50
N ASN A 396 15.01 -27.34 6.05
CA ASN A 396 15.91 -26.43 6.67
C ASN A 396 15.42 -24.97 6.44
N THR A 397 14.33 -24.63 7.11
CA THR A 397 14.05 -23.33 7.71
C THR A 397 14.27 -23.53 9.21
N SER A 398 15.45 -24.03 9.61
CA SER A 398 15.97 -23.54 10.88
C SER A 398 15.89 -22.03 10.73
N ALA A 399 15.15 -21.36 11.60
CA ALA A 399 15.37 -19.95 11.80
C ALA A 399 16.86 -19.83 12.18
N ILE A 400 17.70 -19.58 11.17
CA ILE A 400 19.11 -19.21 11.36
C ILE A 400 19.10 -17.92 12.21
N ASP A 401 18.04 -17.14 12.02
CA ASP A 401 17.65 -15.97 12.78
C ASP A 401 16.87 -16.31 14.06
N THR A 402 16.68 -15.29 14.87
CA THR A 402 16.81 -15.39 16.32
C THR A 402 15.51 -15.00 16.97
N CYS A 403 14.59 -15.96 17.02
CA CYS A 403 13.17 -15.68 17.12
C CYS A 403 12.43 -16.65 18.04
N PHE A 404 11.20 -16.27 18.37
CA PHE A 404 10.15 -17.07 18.99
C PHE A 404 8.98 -17.25 18.02
N PRO A 405 8.18 -18.32 18.14
CA PRO A 405 6.95 -18.47 17.38
C PRO A 405 5.89 -17.49 17.86
N ALA A 406 4.88 -17.25 17.03
CA ALA A 406 3.71 -16.43 17.35
C ALA A 406 3.01 -16.84 18.65
N SER A 407 3.00 -18.14 18.93
CA SER A 407 2.33 -18.76 20.09
C SER A 407 3.13 -18.74 21.39
N ALA A 408 4.43 -18.41 21.35
CA ALA A 408 5.23 -18.30 22.56
C ALA A 408 4.69 -17.18 23.44
N ALA A 409 4.75 -17.36 24.76
CA ALA A 409 4.07 -16.47 25.69
C ALA A 409 5.05 -15.71 26.59
N VAL A 410 4.70 -14.46 26.87
CA VAL A 410 5.34 -13.60 27.88
C VAL A 410 4.31 -13.19 28.93
N ARG A 411 4.77 -12.77 30.11
CA ARG A 411 3.91 -12.13 31.11
C ARG A 411 4.13 -10.63 31.09
N ARG A 412 3.03 -9.87 31.04
CA ARG A 412 3.02 -8.43 31.24
C ARG A 412 3.09 -8.10 32.74
N HIS A 413 3.48 -6.87 33.06
CA HIS A 413 3.68 -6.39 34.45
C HIS A 413 2.45 -6.49 35.36
N ASP A 414 1.25 -6.54 34.78
CA ASP A 414 -0.03 -6.73 35.49
C ASP A 414 -0.41 -8.22 35.66
N GLY A 415 0.45 -9.13 35.20
CA GLY A 415 0.25 -10.58 35.26
C GLY A 415 -0.49 -11.16 34.05
N ALA A 416 -0.94 -10.34 33.09
CA ALA A 416 -1.56 -10.84 31.87
C ALA A 416 -0.56 -11.66 31.04
N VAL A 417 -1.01 -12.77 30.47
CA VAL A 417 -0.21 -13.59 29.55
C VAL A 417 -0.51 -13.13 28.13
N LEU A 418 0.53 -12.68 27.42
CA LEU A 418 0.44 -12.29 26.02
C LEU A 418 1.24 -13.26 25.17
N THR A 419 0.73 -13.62 24.00
CA THR A 419 1.52 -14.32 22.98
C THR A 419 2.42 -13.33 22.24
N MET A 420 3.46 -13.82 21.55
CA MET A 420 4.35 -12.96 20.75
C MET A 420 3.59 -12.19 19.66
N GLU A 421 2.53 -12.75 19.08
CA GLU A 421 1.70 -12.05 18.09
C GLU A 421 0.85 -10.92 18.69
N GLN A 422 0.52 -11.00 19.98
CA GLN A 422 -0.20 -9.95 20.72
C GLN A 422 0.73 -8.87 21.27
N LEU A 423 2.05 -9.11 21.25
CA LEU A 423 3.04 -8.28 21.90
C LEU A 423 3.32 -7.01 21.10
N ALA A 424 3.27 -5.85 21.76
CA ALA A 424 3.52 -4.56 21.15
C ALA A 424 4.76 -3.85 21.75
N VAL A 425 5.34 -2.92 21.00
CA VAL A 425 6.36 -2.01 21.55
C VAL A 425 5.76 -1.19 22.68
N ALA A 426 6.60 -0.87 23.67
CA ALA A 426 6.28 -0.23 24.94
C ALA A 426 5.48 -1.10 25.93
N GLU A 427 5.17 -2.34 25.59
CA GLU A 427 4.69 -3.31 26.59
C GLU A 427 5.77 -3.57 27.64
N ARG A 428 5.37 -3.52 28.91
CA ARG A 428 6.24 -3.79 30.04
C ARG A 428 6.08 -5.24 30.48
N ILE A 429 7.08 -6.06 30.18
CA ILE A 429 7.03 -7.52 30.35
C ILE A 429 8.03 -8.04 31.39
N ALA A 430 7.77 -9.22 31.93
CA ALA A 430 8.64 -9.90 32.86
C ALA A 430 9.96 -10.30 32.18
N VAL A 431 11.07 -10.14 32.91
CA VAL A 431 12.42 -10.50 32.46
C VAL A 431 13.15 -11.45 33.42
N GLY A 432 12.43 -11.98 34.42
CA GLY A 432 12.96 -12.88 35.46
C GLY A 432 13.26 -12.18 36.78
N ALA A 433 13.43 -12.96 37.85
CA ALA A 433 13.71 -12.52 39.22
C ALA A 433 12.74 -11.42 39.74
N GLY A 434 11.47 -11.47 39.32
CA GLY A 434 10.45 -10.48 39.67
C GLY A 434 10.59 -9.12 38.96
N GLN A 435 11.54 -8.97 38.04
CA GLN A 435 11.78 -7.73 37.32
C GLN A 435 10.95 -7.64 36.03
N HIS A 436 10.71 -6.40 35.61
CA HIS A 436 9.98 -6.08 34.38
C HIS A 436 10.71 -5.00 33.58
N SER A 437 10.64 -5.10 32.25
CA SER A 437 11.27 -4.17 31.32
C SER A 437 10.34 -3.85 30.17
N ASP A 438 10.44 -2.61 29.68
CA ASP A 438 9.74 -2.20 28.47
C ASP A 438 10.39 -2.87 27.25
N LEU A 439 9.56 -3.32 26.33
CA LEU A 439 9.96 -3.63 24.97
C LEU A 439 10.11 -2.33 24.21
N PHE A 440 11.26 -2.14 23.56
CA PHE A 440 11.51 -0.91 22.82
C PHE A 440 11.70 -1.14 21.32
N PHE A 441 11.79 -2.40 20.90
CA PHE A 441 12.16 -2.78 19.55
C PHE A 441 11.86 -4.26 19.25
N PHE A 442 11.57 -4.59 17.99
CA PHE A 442 11.62 -5.95 17.46
C PHE A 442 12.74 -6.03 16.42
N GLY A 443 13.72 -6.91 16.64
CA GLY A 443 14.80 -7.15 15.67
C GLY A 443 14.37 -7.97 14.46
N HIS A 444 13.22 -8.65 14.55
CA HIS A 444 12.61 -9.43 13.48
C HIS A 444 11.14 -9.67 13.84
N ARG A 445 10.23 -9.54 12.87
CA ARG A 445 8.80 -9.82 13.04
C ARG A 445 8.19 -10.29 11.72
N ALA A 446 8.04 -11.60 11.55
CA ALA A 446 7.37 -12.20 10.40
C ALA A 446 6.20 -13.08 10.88
N PRO A 447 4.97 -12.53 11.00
CA PRO A 447 3.83 -13.21 11.63
C PRO A 447 3.40 -14.53 11.00
N HIS A 448 3.66 -14.69 9.70
CA HIS A 448 3.15 -15.81 8.89
C HIS A 448 4.22 -16.82 8.48
N ALA A 449 5.49 -16.51 8.72
CA ALA A 449 6.59 -17.43 8.47
C ALA A 449 6.37 -18.72 9.27
N VAL A 450 6.65 -19.88 8.68
CA VAL A 450 6.72 -21.14 9.43
C VAL A 450 8.16 -21.61 9.45
N SER A 451 8.66 -21.87 10.64
CA SER A 451 10.04 -22.26 10.88
C SER A 451 10.09 -23.33 11.95
N GLU A 452 11.19 -24.07 11.94
CA GLU A 452 11.46 -25.06 12.97
C GLU A 452 12.05 -24.38 14.21
N PHE A 453 11.50 -24.71 15.36
CA PHE A 453 11.95 -24.27 16.69
C PHE A 453 12.44 -25.46 17.49
N VAL A 454 13.42 -25.22 18.36
CA VAL A 454 13.76 -26.16 19.42
C VAL A 454 12.63 -26.09 20.44
N SER A 455 11.96 -27.21 20.69
CA SER A 455 10.89 -27.36 21.69
C SER A 455 11.49 -28.04 22.91
N ILE A 456 11.67 -27.27 23.99
CA ILE A 456 12.34 -27.73 25.21
C ILE A 456 11.28 -27.94 26.28
N ARG A 457 11.00 -29.20 26.63
CA ARG A 457 10.16 -29.50 27.81
C ARG A 457 11.00 -29.37 29.08
N HIS A 458 10.46 -28.70 30.07
CA HIS A 458 11.18 -28.35 31.29
C HIS A 458 10.26 -28.40 32.52
N GLY A 459 10.85 -28.49 33.72
CA GLY A 459 10.10 -28.69 34.96
C GLY A 459 9.35 -27.47 35.53
N ALA A 460 9.30 -26.34 34.83
CA ALA A 460 8.66 -25.11 35.34
C ALA A 460 7.22 -24.93 34.87
N SER A 461 6.83 -25.56 33.74
CA SER A 461 5.46 -25.50 33.22
C SER A 461 5.17 -26.70 32.31
N ASP A 462 3.90 -26.97 32.04
CA ASP A 462 3.48 -27.99 31.06
C ASP A 462 3.70 -27.54 29.60
N LYS A 463 3.92 -26.23 29.37
CA LYS A 463 4.23 -25.69 28.05
C LYS A 463 5.73 -25.72 27.81
N PRO A 464 6.21 -26.28 26.68
CA PRO A 464 7.62 -26.23 26.34
C PRO A 464 8.03 -24.81 25.93
N LEU A 465 9.28 -24.44 26.23
CA LEU A 465 9.92 -23.29 25.62
C LEU A 465 10.17 -23.58 24.14
N ARG A 466 9.61 -22.76 23.25
CA ARG A 466 9.81 -22.87 21.80
C ARG A 466 10.65 -21.70 21.30
N ILE A 467 11.83 -22.00 20.79
CA ILE A 467 12.84 -20.98 20.53
C ILE A 467 13.75 -21.38 19.37
N SER A 468 14.18 -20.40 18.56
CA SER A 468 14.99 -20.73 17.38
C SER A 468 16.37 -21.27 17.77
N PRO A 469 16.99 -22.14 16.95
CA PRO A 469 18.23 -22.84 17.31
C PRO A 469 19.40 -21.94 17.74
N GLN A 470 19.48 -20.70 17.23
CA GLN A 470 20.57 -19.75 17.48
C GLN A 470 20.26 -18.71 18.57
N HIS A 471 19.06 -18.73 19.16
CA HIS A 471 18.70 -17.80 20.22
C HIS A 471 19.44 -18.12 21.51
N TYR A 472 19.88 -17.08 22.24
CA TYR A 472 20.56 -17.27 23.51
C TYR A 472 19.60 -17.48 24.69
N LEU A 473 19.92 -18.47 25.52
CA LEU A 473 19.30 -18.71 26.81
C LEU A 473 20.35 -19.11 27.85
N TYR A 474 19.98 -19.09 29.12
CA TYR A 474 20.87 -19.46 30.21
C TYR A 474 20.78 -20.97 30.48
N VAL A 475 21.88 -21.68 30.23
CA VAL A 475 22.01 -23.13 30.37
C VAL A 475 23.17 -23.42 31.33
N ASN A 476 22.90 -24.12 32.43
CA ASN A 476 23.87 -24.46 33.46
C ASN A 476 24.68 -23.25 33.98
N GLY A 477 24.00 -22.11 34.16
CA GLY A 477 24.60 -20.86 34.65
C GLY A 477 25.44 -20.09 33.62
N LYS A 478 25.45 -20.51 32.35
CA LYS A 478 26.16 -19.83 31.26
C LYS A 478 25.21 -19.50 30.13
N LEU A 479 25.55 -18.48 29.35
CA LEU A 479 24.80 -18.20 28.13
C LEU A 479 25.17 -19.22 27.04
N GLY A 480 24.18 -19.92 26.52
CA GLY A 480 24.29 -20.91 25.45
C GLY A 480 23.20 -20.69 24.41
N THR A 481 23.32 -21.32 23.24
CA THR A 481 22.27 -21.25 22.21
C THR A 481 21.29 -22.40 22.37
N ALA A 482 20.03 -22.23 21.97
CA ALA A 482 19.01 -23.28 22.10
C ALA A 482 19.42 -24.63 21.49
N LYS A 483 20.15 -24.62 20.37
CA LYS A 483 20.67 -25.85 19.74
C LYS A 483 21.66 -26.66 20.62
N THR A 484 22.24 -26.02 21.63
CA THR A 484 23.21 -26.66 22.54
C THR A 484 22.54 -27.35 23.73
N VAL A 485 21.26 -27.07 24.00
CA VAL A 485 20.52 -27.65 25.13
C VAL A 485 20.36 -29.16 24.96
N ARG A 486 20.52 -29.90 26.06
CA ARG A 486 20.35 -31.35 26.16
C ARG A 486 19.46 -31.71 27.35
N VAL A 487 18.87 -32.90 27.30
CA VAL A 487 18.16 -33.47 28.46
C VAL A 487 19.12 -33.59 29.64
N GLY A 488 18.68 -33.16 30.82
CA GLY A 488 19.51 -33.09 32.03
C GLY A 488 20.14 -31.73 32.31
N ASP A 489 20.15 -30.81 31.33
CA ASP A 489 20.58 -29.43 31.57
C ASP A 489 19.61 -28.69 32.52
N ARG A 490 20.12 -27.63 33.14
CA ARG A 490 19.33 -26.70 33.96
C ARG A 490 19.21 -25.34 33.28
N LEU A 491 17.98 -24.89 33.07
CA LEU A 491 17.66 -23.57 32.53
C LEU A 491 17.38 -22.58 33.66
N ARG A 492 17.52 -21.29 33.34
CA ARG A 492 17.15 -20.21 34.25
C ARG A 492 15.64 -20.02 34.30
N GLY A 493 15.05 -20.27 35.47
CA GLY A 493 13.62 -20.09 35.71
C GLY A 493 13.23 -18.64 35.95
N ALA A 494 11.92 -18.42 36.10
CA ALA A 494 11.34 -17.11 36.41
C ALA A 494 11.88 -16.47 37.71
N ASP A 495 12.37 -17.27 38.66
CA ASP A 495 13.04 -16.84 39.89
C ASP A 495 14.47 -16.29 39.67
N GLY A 496 15.00 -16.42 38.45
CA GLY A 496 16.36 -16.04 38.09
C GLY A 496 17.41 -17.09 38.45
N VAL A 497 17.01 -18.28 38.89
CA VAL A 497 17.90 -19.36 39.32
C VAL A 497 18.02 -20.42 38.22
N ASP A 498 19.24 -20.93 38.01
CA ASP A 498 19.53 -21.99 37.04
C ASP A 498 19.17 -23.39 37.60
N ASN A 499 17.89 -23.62 37.89
CA ASN A 499 17.39 -24.83 38.56
C ASN A 499 16.37 -25.64 37.74
N VAL A 500 15.87 -25.12 36.63
CA VAL A 500 14.77 -25.75 35.88
C VAL A 500 15.31 -26.87 34.99
N LEU A 501 14.99 -28.13 35.34
CA LEU A 501 15.48 -29.30 34.64
C LEU A 501 14.84 -29.45 33.25
N VAL A 502 15.66 -29.69 32.23
CA VAL A 502 15.23 -30.10 30.88
C VAL A 502 14.91 -31.58 30.87
N THR A 503 13.68 -31.93 30.49
CA THR A 503 13.16 -33.31 30.49
C THR A 503 13.04 -33.90 29.09
N ALA A 504 12.87 -33.06 28.06
CA ALA A 504 12.90 -33.48 26.66
C ALA A 504 13.34 -32.30 25.76
N VAL A 505 13.96 -32.63 24.63
CA VAL A 505 14.32 -31.66 23.59
C VAL A 505 13.89 -32.22 22.25
N ASP A 506 12.92 -31.57 21.62
CA ASP A 506 12.35 -31.92 20.34
C ASP A 506 12.52 -30.77 19.34
N ARG A 507 12.12 -31.01 18.09
CA ARG A 507 11.97 -29.99 17.05
C ARG A 507 10.52 -29.93 16.62
N GLU A 508 9.96 -28.73 16.58
CA GLU A 508 8.57 -28.50 16.20
C GLU A 508 8.48 -27.33 15.22
N ALA A 509 7.64 -27.47 14.19
CA ALA A 509 7.34 -26.38 13.27
C ALA A 509 6.22 -25.50 13.84
N HIS A 510 6.46 -24.19 13.90
CA HIS A 510 5.48 -23.21 14.39
C HIS A 510 5.39 -22.00 13.46
N ARG A 511 4.24 -21.33 13.50
CA ARG A 511 3.98 -20.06 12.80
C ARG A 511 4.59 -18.89 13.57
N GLY A 512 5.09 -17.89 12.86
CA GLY A 512 5.62 -16.65 13.37
C GLY A 512 7.13 -16.69 13.60
N LEU A 513 7.81 -15.58 13.33
CA LEU A 513 9.18 -15.31 13.77
C LEU A 513 9.22 -13.95 14.45
N TYR A 514 9.35 -13.93 15.77
CA TYR A 514 9.37 -12.72 16.59
C TYR A 514 10.66 -12.62 17.39
N ALA A 515 11.39 -11.50 17.27
CA ALA A 515 12.60 -11.20 18.03
C ALA A 515 12.42 -9.91 18.84
N PRO A 516 11.56 -9.91 19.88
CA PRO A 516 11.39 -8.75 20.74
C PRO A 516 12.68 -8.43 21.49
N THR A 517 12.95 -7.15 21.71
CA THR A 517 14.10 -6.68 22.49
C THR A 517 13.62 -5.79 23.63
N SER A 518 13.94 -6.19 24.86
CA SER A 518 13.65 -5.40 26.05
C SER A 518 14.79 -4.45 26.38
N MET A 519 14.48 -3.36 27.10
CA MET A 519 15.50 -2.42 27.61
C MET A 519 16.52 -3.11 28.52
N HIS A 520 16.09 -4.11 29.31
CA HIS A 520 16.95 -4.96 30.13
C HIS A 520 17.89 -5.82 29.29
N GLY A 521 17.41 -6.32 28.15
CA GLY A 521 18.14 -7.24 27.28
C GLY A 521 17.84 -8.71 27.56
N ASP A 522 16.93 -9.02 28.48
CA ASP A 522 16.38 -10.36 28.72
C ASP A 522 14.85 -10.35 28.58
N LEU A 523 14.26 -11.54 28.48
CA LEU A 523 12.83 -11.79 28.38
C LEU A 523 12.50 -13.02 29.22
N LEU A 524 11.31 -13.07 29.84
CA LEU A 524 10.75 -14.29 30.38
C LEU A 524 9.74 -14.87 29.38
N VAL A 525 10.13 -15.93 28.67
CA VAL A 525 9.32 -16.57 27.63
C VAL A 525 9.02 -18.00 28.04
N ASP A 526 7.74 -18.39 28.01
CA ASP A 526 7.28 -19.73 28.41
C ASP A 526 7.91 -20.20 29.74
N ASP A 527 7.96 -19.30 30.74
CA ASP A 527 8.52 -19.51 32.07
C ASP A 527 10.05 -19.65 32.18
N ILE A 528 10.79 -19.44 31.09
CA ILE A 528 12.26 -19.50 31.05
C ILE A 528 12.85 -18.13 30.71
N VAL A 529 13.92 -17.74 31.41
CA VAL A 529 14.66 -16.51 31.13
C VAL A 529 15.58 -16.73 29.92
N VAL A 530 15.41 -15.88 28.92
CA VAL A 530 16.15 -15.91 27.65
C VAL A 530 16.70 -14.51 27.36
N SER A 531 17.79 -14.45 26.61
CA SER A 531 18.39 -13.16 26.23
C SER A 531 17.66 -12.60 25.01
N SER A 532 17.48 -11.27 24.93
CA SER A 532 17.00 -10.58 23.72
C SER A 532 17.97 -10.66 22.53
N TYR A 533 19.20 -11.17 22.77
CA TYR A 533 20.29 -11.26 21.80
C TYR A 533 20.57 -12.68 21.32
N THR A 534 21.54 -12.77 20.41
CA THR A 534 21.65 -13.86 19.47
C THR A 534 23.09 -14.14 19.08
N SER A 535 23.39 -15.34 18.56
CA SER A 535 24.77 -15.65 18.15
C SER A 535 25.29 -14.86 16.95
N ALA A 536 24.47 -14.02 16.30
CA ALA A 536 24.96 -13.10 15.26
C ALA A 536 25.96 -12.08 15.82
N LEU A 537 25.80 -11.67 17.09
CA LEU A 537 26.71 -10.77 17.79
C LEU A 537 26.81 -11.16 19.27
N PRO A 538 28.00 -11.15 19.88
CA PRO A 538 28.12 -11.31 21.32
C PRO A 538 27.18 -10.34 22.06
N PRO A 539 26.42 -10.79 23.08
CA PRO A 539 25.39 -9.98 23.74
C PRO A 539 25.87 -8.61 24.19
N HIS A 540 27.10 -8.53 24.71
CA HIS A 540 27.71 -7.27 25.14
C HIS A 540 27.91 -6.26 23.98
N LEU A 541 28.18 -6.75 22.77
CA LEU A 541 28.34 -5.93 21.58
C LEU A 541 26.99 -5.53 21.00
N ALA A 542 26.04 -6.48 20.91
CA ALA A 542 24.66 -6.20 20.50
C ALA A 542 23.99 -5.17 21.42
N HIS A 543 24.19 -5.31 22.73
CA HIS A 543 23.71 -4.35 23.72
C HIS A 543 24.30 -2.96 23.47
N LYS A 544 25.61 -2.83 23.22
CA LYS A 544 26.23 -1.53 22.91
C LYS A 544 25.75 -0.93 21.59
N LEU A 545 25.61 -1.73 20.54
CA LEU A 545 25.16 -1.26 19.22
C LEU A 545 23.73 -0.72 19.24
N LEU A 546 22.88 -1.26 20.13
CA LEU A 546 21.52 -0.76 20.31
C LEU A 546 21.43 0.44 21.28
N HIS A 547 22.54 0.95 21.80
CA HIS A 547 22.53 2.09 22.73
C HIS A 547 21.92 3.37 22.15
N PRO A 548 22.22 3.78 20.90
CA PRO A 548 21.55 4.94 20.29
C PRO A 548 20.03 4.77 20.23
N LEU A 549 19.55 3.56 19.92
CA LEU A 549 18.13 3.25 19.87
C LEU A 549 17.48 3.27 21.25
N ARG A 550 18.17 2.78 22.29
CA ARG A 550 17.72 2.90 23.69
C ARG A 550 17.63 4.34 24.16
N LEU A 551 18.59 5.18 23.79
CA LEU A 551 18.56 6.61 24.09
C LEU A 551 17.39 7.28 23.38
N LEU A 552 17.17 6.94 22.10
CA LEU A 552 16.03 7.45 21.33
C LEU A 552 14.71 7.06 22.01
N TYR A 553 14.53 5.79 22.36
CA TYR A 553 13.33 5.32 23.06
C TYR A 553 13.11 6.04 24.41
N ARG A 554 14.19 6.26 25.17
CA ARG A 554 14.11 6.83 26.54
C ARG A 554 13.89 8.34 26.57
N TYR A 555 14.37 9.07 25.56
CA TYR A 555 14.42 10.53 25.61
C TYR A 555 13.68 11.23 24.47
N ALA A 556 13.36 10.53 23.37
CA ALA A 556 12.60 11.15 22.29
C ALA A 556 11.10 11.25 22.66
N PRO A 557 10.39 12.27 22.14
CA PRO A 557 8.94 12.34 22.25
C PRO A 557 8.30 11.04 21.74
N THR A 558 7.23 10.57 22.38
CA THR A 558 6.53 9.33 22.02
C THR A 558 6.11 9.29 20.55
N SER A 559 5.86 10.45 19.92
CA SER A 559 5.59 10.60 18.49
C SER A 559 6.79 10.25 17.58
N LEU A 560 8.01 10.56 18.02
CA LEU A 560 9.25 10.33 17.27
C LEU A 560 9.75 8.89 17.45
N VAL A 561 9.60 8.34 18.66
CA VAL A 561 9.81 6.91 18.95
C VAL A 561 8.87 6.06 18.10
N LYS A 562 7.58 6.38 18.06
CA LYS A 562 6.59 5.71 17.21
C LYS A 562 6.97 5.79 15.73
N ARG A 563 7.38 6.96 15.22
CA ARG A 563 7.81 7.11 13.81
C ARG A 563 9.04 6.27 13.48
N PHE A 564 10.02 6.16 14.38
CA PHE A 564 11.24 5.40 14.14
C PHE A 564 11.03 3.88 14.21
N THR A 565 10.23 3.40 15.16
CA THR A 565 9.90 1.96 15.25
C THR A 565 9.03 1.51 14.07
N LEU A 566 8.13 2.38 13.60
CA LEU A 566 7.29 2.15 12.41
C LEU A 566 8.07 2.08 11.09
N PHE A 567 9.27 2.67 11.01
CA PHE A 567 10.14 2.58 9.81
C PHE A 567 10.87 1.23 9.70
N HIS A 568 11.05 0.50 10.81
CA HIS A 568 11.70 -0.82 10.81
C HIS A 568 10.68 -1.98 10.76
N GLU A 569 9.43 -1.73 11.15
CA GLU A 569 8.29 -2.68 11.09
C GLU A 569 7.67 -2.85 9.68
N GLN A 570 8.33 -2.35 8.63
CA GLN A 570 7.92 -2.41 7.22
C GLN A 570 8.06 -3.81 6.60
N SER A 571 7.49 -4.84 7.24
CA SER A 571 7.07 -6.05 6.54
C SER A 571 5.74 -6.64 7.01
N TRP A 572 4.97 -5.96 7.86
CA TRP A 572 3.54 -6.30 8.06
C TRP A 572 2.67 -5.22 8.74
N GLU A 573 3.24 -4.26 9.49
CA GLU A 573 2.46 -3.10 9.99
C GLU A 573 2.10 -2.10 8.88
N GLY A 574 2.76 -2.19 7.72
CA GLY A 574 2.32 -1.58 6.48
C GLY A 574 0.86 -1.92 6.25
N VAL A 575 0.45 -3.18 6.28
CA VAL A 575 -0.94 -3.57 6.01
C VAL A 575 -1.93 -2.97 7.01
N ALA A 576 -1.69 -2.98 8.33
CA ALA A 576 -2.65 -2.39 9.28
C ALA A 576 -2.77 -0.85 9.18
N ARG A 577 -1.67 -0.16 8.82
CA ARG A 577 -1.60 1.30 8.73
C ARG A 577 -2.03 1.84 7.36
N MET A 578 -1.65 1.10 6.31
CA MET A 578 -2.02 1.32 4.91
C MET A 578 -3.53 1.19 4.81
N LEU A 579 -4.16 0.19 5.46
CA LEU A 579 -5.60 -0.06 5.39
C LEU A 579 -6.54 0.82 6.24
N ARG A 580 -6.02 1.71 7.11
CA ARG A 580 -6.83 2.60 7.99
C ARG A 580 -8.09 1.93 8.59
N LEU A 581 -7.99 0.71 9.11
CA LEU A 581 -9.09 0.08 9.86
C LEU A 581 -9.42 0.94 11.09
N PRO A 582 -10.71 1.21 11.39
CA PRO A 582 -11.09 2.04 12.53
C PRO A 582 -10.63 1.39 13.83
N ARG A 583 -10.08 2.21 14.74
CA ARG A 583 -9.86 1.82 16.13
C ARG A 583 -11.23 1.48 16.72
N GLY A 584 -11.45 0.21 17.08
CA GLY A 584 -12.57 -0.18 17.93
C GLY A 584 -12.57 0.70 19.17
N GLY A 585 -13.71 1.32 19.43
CA GLY A 585 -13.87 2.40 20.40
C GLY A 585 -13.45 2.02 21.81
N ASP A 586 -13.01 3.06 22.52
CA ASP A 586 -12.90 3.07 23.97
C ASP A 586 -14.24 2.59 24.57
N VAL A 587 -14.22 1.43 25.22
CA VAL A 587 -15.24 1.08 26.21
C VAL A 587 -14.91 1.93 27.43
N ILE A 588 -15.63 3.03 27.57
CA ILE A 588 -15.77 3.73 28.84
C ILE A 588 -16.66 2.83 29.71
N GLU A 589 -16.06 2.17 30.69
CA GLU A 589 -16.77 1.83 31.93
C GLU A 589 -16.28 2.80 33.01
N ASP A 590 -17.24 3.59 33.46
CA ASP A 590 -17.28 4.64 34.50
C ASP A 590 -16.42 5.92 34.37
#